data_AF-A0A1E4GGE9-F1
#
_entry.id   AF-A0A1E4GGE9-F1
#
_cell.length_a   1.000
_cell.length_b   1.000
_cell.length_c   1.000
_cell.angle_alpha   90.00
_cell.angle_beta   90.00
_cell.angle_gamma   90.00
#
_symmetry.space_group_name_H-M   'P 1'
#
loop_
_entity.id
_entity.type
_entity.pdbx_description
1 polymer ?
#
loop_
_entity_poly.entity_id
_entity_poly.type
_entity_poly.pdbx_seq_one_letter_code
_entity_poly.pdbx_strand_id
1 'polypeptide(L)'
;MSQTVGWGDVLPQRERLLWHDHPASGVVIADFLTYRLLFGLVFTAFALFWTFAASWMGQSAGEADVFPFNLFPFFGVPFVLAGLYMMIGVPLWDAYERSRSSYALTNHAAYIATELFGRRKLTRYPVSDMNALELEDGALGTVWFKRDIQVHTTTRHTRNGSPRRQTYMSANRIGFKRISAARSVYGMIVRLMNERDETVST
;
A
#
# COMPACT_ATOMS: atom_id res chain seq x y z
N MET A 1 -1.92 -28.73 -13.43
CA MET A 1 -0.65 -29.12 -12.77
C MET A 1 0.43 -28.16 -13.24
N SER A 2 0.55 -27.00 -12.62
CA SER A 2 1.57 -25.99 -12.96
C SER A 2 1.45 -24.86 -11.94
N GLN A 3 2.53 -24.56 -11.21
CA GLN A 3 2.83 -23.36 -10.37
C GLN A 3 3.61 -23.67 -9.08
N THR A 4 3.82 -24.94 -8.70
CA THR A 4 4.62 -25.32 -7.51
C THR A 4 6.13 -25.13 -7.68
N VAL A 5 6.62 -25.07 -8.92
CA VAL A 5 8.06 -25.09 -9.28
C VAL A 5 8.81 -23.84 -8.77
N GLY A 6 8.13 -22.71 -8.52
CA GLY A 6 8.80 -21.50 -8.02
C GLY A 6 8.97 -21.44 -6.49
N TRP A 7 8.02 -22.03 -5.73
CA TRP A 7 8.03 -21.95 -4.27
C TRP A 7 8.79 -23.10 -3.61
N GLY A 8 8.89 -24.26 -4.28
CA GLY A 8 9.62 -25.42 -3.75
C GLY A 8 11.09 -25.13 -3.43
N ASP A 9 11.74 -24.28 -4.22
CA ASP A 9 13.16 -23.91 -4.03
C ASP A 9 13.36 -22.83 -2.96
N VAL A 10 12.30 -22.07 -2.63
CA VAL A 10 12.34 -20.94 -1.68
C VAL A 10 11.91 -21.38 -0.28
N LEU A 11 11.12 -22.44 -0.18
CA LEU A 11 10.61 -22.95 1.09
C LEU A 11 11.63 -23.87 1.78
N PRO A 12 11.70 -23.85 3.12
CA PRO A 12 12.51 -24.82 3.86
C PRO A 12 12.05 -26.26 3.57
N GLN A 13 12.99 -27.22 3.47
CA GLN A 13 12.73 -28.62 3.08
C GLN A 13 11.67 -29.39 3.90
N ARG A 14 11.24 -28.87 5.07
CA ARG A 14 10.22 -29.48 5.93
C ARG A 14 8.85 -28.78 5.88
N GLU A 15 8.74 -27.69 5.13
CA GLU A 15 7.48 -26.95 5.01
C GLU A 15 6.68 -27.45 3.80
N ARG A 16 5.39 -27.72 4.03
CA ARG A 16 4.44 -28.10 2.97
C ARG A 16 3.64 -26.87 2.57
N LEU A 17 3.65 -26.55 1.27
CA LEU A 17 2.81 -25.51 0.69
C LEU A 17 1.34 -25.96 0.75
N LEU A 18 0.51 -25.23 1.49
CA LEU A 18 -0.92 -25.49 1.62
C LEU A 18 -1.72 -24.70 0.60
N TRP A 19 -1.32 -23.45 0.35
CA TRP A 19 -2.02 -22.55 -0.55
C TRP A 19 -1.05 -21.52 -1.11
N HIS A 20 -1.28 -21.10 -2.35
CA HIS A 20 -0.55 -20.01 -2.98
C HIS A 20 -1.51 -19.25 -3.90
N ASP A 21 -1.41 -17.93 -3.94
CA ASP A 21 -2.17 -17.07 -4.86
C ASP A 21 -1.47 -15.72 -5.02
N HIS A 22 -1.87 -14.98 -6.04
CA HIS A 22 -1.50 -13.58 -6.21
C HIS A 22 -2.67 -12.68 -5.80
N PRO A 23 -2.42 -11.51 -5.18
CA PRO A 23 -3.46 -10.53 -4.95
C PRO A 23 -4.07 -10.13 -6.31
N ALA A 24 -5.39 -9.98 -6.34
CA ALA A 24 -6.05 -9.53 -7.55
C ALA A 24 -5.54 -8.14 -7.96
N SER A 25 -4.90 -8.07 -9.12
CA SER A 25 -4.32 -6.87 -9.75
C SER A 25 -5.36 -5.90 -10.31
N GLY A 26 -6.65 -6.19 -10.12
CA GLY A 26 -7.75 -5.34 -10.56
C GLY A 26 -7.73 -3.99 -9.86
N VAL A 27 -7.83 -2.93 -10.67
CA VAL A 27 -8.01 -1.55 -10.21
C VAL A 27 -9.36 -1.44 -9.53
N VAL A 28 -9.38 -1.10 -8.24
CA VAL A 28 -10.64 -0.90 -7.49
C VAL A 28 -11.12 0.51 -7.75
N ILE A 29 -12.16 0.67 -8.56
CA ILE A 29 -12.77 1.97 -8.83
C ILE A 29 -13.36 2.60 -7.55
N ALA A 30 -13.65 1.80 -6.51
CA ALA A 30 -14.03 2.33 -5.19
C ALA A 30 -12.88 3.06 -4.48
N ASP A 31 -11.62 2.62 -4.63
CA ASP A 31 -10.44 3.36 -4.15
C ASP A 31 -10.26 4.67 -4.96
N PHE A 32 -10.72 4.69 -6.23
CA PHE A 32 -10.70 5.88 -7.08
C PHE A 32 -11.62 6.99 -6.57
N LEU A 33 -12.77 6.69 -5.97
CA LEU A 33 -13.73 7.70 -5.48
C LEU A 33 -13.38 8.27 -4.09
N THR A 34 -12.08 8.39 -3.78
CA THR A 34 -11.63 9.01 -2.53
C THR A 34 -11.65 10.54 -2.64
N TYR A 35 -11.73 11.26 -1.52
CA TYR A 35 -11.55 12.73 -1.43
C TYR A 35 -10.31 13.26 -2.18
N ARG A 36 -9.29 12.42 -2.37
CA ARG A 36 -8.07 12.74 -3.12
C ARG A 36 -8.32 12.91 -4.62
N LEU A 37 -9.24 12.15 -5.22
CA LEU A 37 -9.62 12.33 -6.62
C LEU A 37 -10.38 13.64 -6.80
N LEU A 38 -11.33 13.95 -5.91
CA LEU A 38 -12.03 15.22 -5.90
C LEU A 38 -11.05 16.39 -5.75
N PHE A 39 -10.11 16.29 -4.81
CA PHE A 39 -9.06 17.28 -4.64
C PHE A 39 -8.18 17.40 -5.88
N GLY A 40 -7.70 16.29 -6.44
CA GLY A 40 -6.89 16.27 -7.66
C GLY A 40 -7.62 16.85 -8.88
N LEU A 41 -8.91 16.58 -9.02
CA LEU A 41 -9.74 17.10 -10.11
C LEU A 41 -9.96 18.61 -9.97
N VAL A 42 -10.35 19.09 -8.79
CA VAL A 42 -10.49 20.53 -8.51
C VAL A 42 -9.15 21.25 -8.68
N PHE A 43 -8.06 20.64 -8.22
CA PHE A 43 -6.72 21.21 -8.32
C PHE A 43 -6.22 21.26 -9.77
N THR A 44 -6.49 20.22 -10.56
CA THR A 44 -6.17 20.19 -11.99
C THR A 44 -7.00 21.22 -12.76
N ALA A 45 -8.31 21.31 -12.47
CA ALA A 45 -9.18 22.33 -13.04
C ALA A 45 -8.72 23.75 -12.68
N PHE A 46 -8.32 23.98 -11.43
CA PHE A 46 -7.73 25.24 -10.98
C PHE A 46 -6.42 25.55 -11.69
N ALA A 47 -5.54 24.57 -11.87
CA ALA A 47 -4.27 24.75 -12.56
C ALA A 47 -4.46 25.05 -14.06
N LEU A 48 -5.44 24.41 -14.71
CA LEU A 48 -5.83 24.72 -16.09
C LEU A 48 -6.43 26.13 -16.19
N PHE A 49 -7.34 26.49 -15.28
CA PHE A 49 -7.89 27.84 -15.20
C PHE A 49 -6.79 28.89 -14.99
N TRP A 50 -5.86 28.64 -14.07
CA TRP A 50 -4.72 29.52 -13.81
C TRP A 50 -3.84 29.68 -15.05
N THR A 51 -3.52 28.58 -15.74
CA THR A 51 -2.69 28.60 -16.95
C THR A 51 -3.37 29.40 -18.07
N PHE A 52 -4.68 29.24 -18.24
CA PHE A 52 -5.46 29.99 -19.23
C PHE A 52 -5.61 31.48 -18.86
N ALA A 53 -5.86 31.80 -17.59
CA ALA A 53 -5.92 33.17 -17.11
C ALA A 53 -4.56 33.87 -17.22
N ALA A 54 -3.47 33.18 -16.90
CA ALA A 54 -2.10 33.67 -17.01
C ALA A 54 -1.70 33.93 -18.48
N SER A 55 -2.06 33.03 -19.40
CA SER A 55 -1.77 33.20 -20.83
C SER A 55 -2.61 34.31 -21.47
N TRP A 56 -3.84 34.53 -21.00
CA TRP A 56 -4.67 35.65 -21.42
C TRP A 56 -4.12 36.99 -20.90
N MET A 57 -3.73 37.05 -19.62
CA MET A 57 -3.16 38.26 -19.02
C MET A 57 -1.80 38.62 -19.65
N GLY A 58 -0.97 37.62 -19.95
CA GLY A 58 0.29 37.80 -20.67
C GLY A 58 0.13 38.30 -22.10
N GLN A 59 -0.96 37.95 -22.80
CA GLN A 59 -1.28 38.48 -24.13
C GLN A 59 -1.77 39.94 -24.08
N SER A 60 -2.44 40.36 -23.01
CA SER A 60 -2.88 41.75 -22.82
C SER A 60 -1.77 42.69 -22.33
N ALA A 61 -0.69 42.14 -21.78
CA ALA A 61 0.51 42.87 -21.39
C ALA A 61 1.47 42.93 -22.59
N GLY A 62 1.14 43.76 -23.59
CA GLY A 62 1.97 43.95 -24.78
C GLY A 62 3.43 44.25 -24.43
N GLU A 63 4.37 43.60 -25.13
CA GLU A 63 5.84 43.77 -25.12
C GLU A 63 6.50 44.25 -23.81
N ALA A 64 5.94 43.87 -22.66
CA ALA A 64 6.53 44.18 -21.37
C ALA A 64 7.48 43.04 -21.03
N ASP A 65 8.72 43.15 -21.53
CA ASP A 65 9.86 42.27 -21.19
C ASP A 65 10.32 42.49 -19.74
N VAL A 66 9.37 42.44 -18.81
CA VAL A 66 9.56 42.69 -17.39
C VAL A 66 9.60 41.32 -16.71
N PHE A 67 10.81 40.81 -16.51
CA PHE A 67 11.06 39.69 -15.62
C PHE A 67 10.41 40.00 -14.25
N PRO A 68 9.49 39.17 -13.70
CA PRO A 68 9.25 37.75 -13.99
C PRO A 68 7.90 37.43 -14.66
N PHE A 69 7.25 38.36 -15.36
CA PHE A 69 5.91 38.15 -15.93
C PHE A 69 5.88 37.08 -17.05
N ASN A 70 6.98 36.89 -17.79
CA ASN A 70 7.10 35.82 -18.80
C ASN A 70 7.19 34.39 -18.22
N LEU A 71 7.49 34.22 -16.93
CA LEU A 71 7.55 32.91 -16.27
C LEU A 71 6.24 32.54 -15.57
N PHE A 72 5.29 33.48 -15.49
CA PHE A 72 4.02 33.33 -14.80
C PHE A 72 3.15 32.16 -15.32
N PRO A 73 3.09 31.87 -16.64
CA PRO A 73 2.36 30.72 -17.17
C PRO A 73 3.00 29.37 -16.82
N PHE A 74 4.34 29.31 -16.75
CA PHE A 74 5.08 28.08 -16.44
C PHE A 74 4.88 27.64 -14.99
N PHE A 75 4.47 28.54 -14.10
CA PHE A 75 4.16 28.21 -12.71
C PHE A 75 2.95 27.26 -12.60
N GLY A 76 2.04 27.22 -13.57
CA GLY A 76 0.91 26.29 -13.58
C GLY A 76 1.28 24.85 -13.98
N VAL A 77 2.33 24.67 -14.78
CA VAL A 77 2.76 23.36 -15.31
C VAL A 77 3.07 22.32 -14.23
N PRO A 78 3.87 22.60 -13.18
CA PRO A 78 4.10 21.62 -12.12
C PRO A 78 2.83 21.27 -11.34
N PHE A 79 1.85 22.19 -11.25
CA PHE A 79 0.57 21.95 -10.57
C PHE A 79 -0.33 21.02 -11.39
N VAL A 80 -0.39 21.19 -12.71
CA VAL A 80 -1.10 20.27 -13.62
C VAL A 80 -0.47 18.87 -13.54
N LEU A 81 0.86 18.78 -13.61
CA LEU A 81 1.58 17.51 -13.50
C LEU A 81 1.33 16.83 -12.14
N ALA A 82 1.34 17.58 -11.05
CA ALA A 82 1.05 17.05 -9.71
C ALA A 82 -0.41 16.54 -9.61
N GLY A 83 -1.37 17.28 -10.16
CA GLY A 83 -2.78 16.88 -10.21
C GLY A 83 -2.99 15.60 -11.02
N LEU A 84 -2.38 15.51 -12.21
CA LEU A 84 -2.43 14.33 -13.06
C LEU A 84 -1.75 13.11 -12.42
N TYR A 85 -0.61 13.32 -11.76
CA TYR A 85 0.10 12.27 -11.02
C TYR A 85 -0.75 11.73 -9.85
N MET A 86 -1.45 12.60 -9.12
CA MET A 86 -2.38 12.16 -8.08
C MET A 86 -3.58 11.38 -8.65
N MET A 87 -4.08 11.77 -9.82
CA MET A 87 -5.27 11.15 -10.42
C MET A 87 -4.97 9.80 -11.08
N ILE A 88 -3.84 9.68 -11.77
CA ILE A 88 -3.50 8.52 -12.61
C ILE A 88 -2.31 7.74 -12.06
N GLY A 89 -1.28 8.44 -11.55
CA GLY A 89 -0.03 7.84 -11.12
C GLY A 89 -0.19 6.94 -9.89
N VAL A 90 -0.89 7.41 -8.85
CA VAL A 90 -1.11 6.66 -7.61
C VAL A 90 -1.87 5.34 -7.83
N PRO A 91 -3.03 5.29 -8.52
CA PRO A 91 -3.74 4.03 -8.69
C PRO A 91 -3.02 3.04 -9.60
N LEU A 92 -2.33 3.53 -10.64
CA LEU A 92 -1.46 2.69 -11.46
C LEU A 92 -0.32 2.10 -10.63
N TRP A 93 0.25 2.91 -9.74
CA TRP A 93 1.30 2.45 -8.83
C TRP A 93 0.80 1.39 -7.86
N ASP A 94 -0.35 1.61 -7.23
CA ASP A 94 -0.96 0.64 -6.32
C ASP A 94 -1.29 -0.68 -7.04
N ALA A 95 -1.84 -0.61 -8.26
CA ALA A 95 -2.10 -1.80 -9.07
C ALA A 95 -0.81 -2.52 -9.46
N TYR A 96 0.25 -1.76 -9.80
CA TYR A 96 1.56 -2.28 -10.14
C TYR A 96 2.22 -3.00 -8.95
N GLU A 97 2.26 -2.37 -7.78
CA GLU A 97 2.79 -2.96 -6.54
C GLU A 97 2.03 -4.24 -6.16
N ARG A 98 0.70 -4.24 -6.31
CA ARG A 98 -0.14 -5.42 -6.08
C ARG A 98 0.19 -6.55 -7.07
N SER A 99 0.29 -6.26 -8.37
CA SER A 99 0.60 -7.28 -9.39
C SER A 99 1.97 -7.95 -9.23
N ARG A 100 2.88 -7.30 -8.50
CA ARG A 100 4.25 -7.76 -8.21
C ARG A 100 4.39 -8.43 -6.85
N SER A 101 3.28 -8.70 -6.17
CA SER A 101 3.26 -9.39 -4.89
C SER A 101 2.68 -10.79 -5.06
N SER A 102 3.22 -11.76 -4.32
CA SER A 102 2.76 -13.15 -4.32
C SER A 102 2.64 -13.64 -2.88
N TYR A 103 1.58 -14.38 -2.60
CA TYR A 103 1.30 -14.91 -1.28
C TYR A 103 1.35 -16.43 -1.28
N ALA A 104 1.94 -16.98 -0.23
CA ALA A 104 1.96 -18.41 0.00
C ALA A 104 1.70 -18.69 1.48
N LEU A 105 0.92 -19.73 1.76
CA LEU A 105 0.68 -20.25 3.09
C LEU A 105 1.24 -21.67 3.16
N THR A 106 2.10 -21.90 4.14
CA THR A 106 2.61 -23.23 4.49
C THR A 106 1.99 -23.72 5.79
N ASN A 107 2.28 -24.97 6.14
CA ASN A 107 1.90 -25.54 7.43
C ASN A 107 2.60 -24.90 8.65
N HIS A 108 3.65 -24.10 8.45
CA HIS A 108 4.40 -23.46 9.55
C HIS A 108 4.38 -21.93 9.51
N ALA A 109 4.19 -21.32 8.34
CA ALA A 109 4.29 -19.87 8.18
C ALA A 109 3.49 -19.35 6.98
N ALA A 110 3.09 -18.08 7.07
CA ALA A 110 2.65 -17.28 5.94
C ALA A 110 3.85 -16.57 5.30
N TYR A 111 3.92 -16.60 3.97
CA TYR A 111 4.95 -15.96 3.17
C TYR A 111 4.35 -14.87 2.30
N ILE A 112 4.99 -13.71 2.32
CA ILE A 112 4.68 -12.59 1.45
C ILE A 112 5.94 -12.27 0.65
N ALA A 113 5.90 -12.57 -0.65
CA ALA A 113 6.92 -12.18 -1.60
C ALA A 113 6.47 -10.90 -2.32
N THR A 114 7.34 -9.93 -2.42
CA THR A 114 7.08 -8.65 -3.09
C THR A 114 8.28 -8.28 -3.94
N GLU A 115 8.07 -8.04 -5.24
CA GLU A 115 9.13 -7.74 -6.21
C GLU A 115 8.95 -6.35 -6.84
N LEU A 116 9.47 -5.32 -6.15
CA LEU A 116 9.39 -3.94 -6.61
C LEU A 116 10.76 -3.47 -7.12
N PHE A 117 10.79 -2.92 -8.34
CA PHE A 117 12.00 -2.33 -8.93
C PHE A 117 13.24 -3.24 -8.90
N GLY A 118 13.06 -4.54 -9.15
CA GLY A 118 14.14 -5.53 -9.11
C GLY A 118 14.60 -5.90 -7.70
N ARG A 119 14.01 -5.33 -6.64
CA ARG A 119 14.23 -5.74 -5.26
C ARG A 119 13.18 -6.79 -4.88
N ARG A 120 13.66 -8.02 -4.65
CA ARG A 120 12.85 -9.11 -4.12
C ARG A 120 12.89 -9.06 -2.60
N LYS A 121 11.74 -8.82 -1.98
CA LYS A 121 11.56 -8.91 -0.53
C LYS A 121 10.69 -10.11 -0.23
N LEU A 122 11.25 -11.09 0.47
CA LEU A 122 10.51 -12.22 1.01
C LEU A 122 10.37 -12.01 2.51
N THR A 123 9.14 -11.93 3.00
CA THR A 123 8.86 -11.83 4.43
C THR A 123 8.15 -13.08 4.90
N ARG A 124 8.74 -13.74 5.91
CA ARG A 124 8.17 -14.93 6.56
C ARG A 124 7.49 -14.50 7.85
N TYR A 125 6.24 -14.92 8.02
CA TYR A 125 5.44 -14.73 9.23
C TYR A 125 5.10 -16.11 9.80
N PRO A 126 5.83 -16.55 10.84
CA PRO A 126 5.52 -17.81 11.51
C PRO A 126 4.09 -17.80 12.06
N VAL A 127 3.42 -18.96 12.09
CA VAL A 127 2.10 -19.09 12.74
C VAL A 127 2.15 -18.67 14.22
N SER A 128 3.31 -18.76 14.86
CA SER A 128 3.51 -18.27 16.24
C SER A 128 3.38 -16.77 16.45
N ASP A 129 3.61 -15.99 15.41
CA ASP A 129 3.53 -14.53 15.45
C ASP A 129 2.14 -14.01 15.11
N MET A 130 1.21 -14.91 14.75
CA MET A 130 -0.14 -14.56 14.36
C MET A 130 -0.99 -14.32 15.61
N ASN A 131 -1.21 -13.06 15.93
CA ASN A 131 -1.88 -12.62 17.16
C ASN A 131 -3.27 -12.00 16.93
N ALA A 132 -3.61 -11.69 15.68
CA ALA A 132 -4.83 -10.98 15.34
C ALA A 132 -5.36 -11.51 14.01
N LEU A 133 -6.26 -12.50 14.11
CA LEU A 133 -6.92 -13.08 12.96
C LEU A 133 -8.24 -12.35 12.70
N GLU A 134 -8.32 -11.61 11.60
CA GLU A 134 -9.53 -10.91 11.17
C GLU A 134 -9.80 -11.23 9.70
N LEU A 135 -11.06 -11.55 9.39
CA LEU A 135 -11.52 -11.77 8.03
C LEU A 135 -12.38 -10.58 7.60
N GLU A 136 -11.92 -9.88 6.56
CA GLU A 136 -12.74 -8.92 5.83
C GLU A 136 -13.35 -9.65 4.63
N ASP A 137 -14.63 -9.99 4.76
CA ASP A 137 -15.35 -10.73 3.73
C ASP A 137 -15.76 -9.81 2.57
N GLY A 138 -15.57 -10.28 1.35
CA GLY A 138 -15.82 -9.53 0.12
C GLY A 138 -15.46 -10.34 -1.11
N ALA A 139 -15.86 -9.89 -2.31
CA ALA A 139 -15.55 -10.58 -3.58
C ALA A 139 -14.04 -10.81 -3.77
N LEU A 140 -13.22 -9.94 -3.17
CA LEU A 140 -11.78 -10.09 -2.98
C LEU A 140 -11.49 -9.82 -1.50
N GLY A 141 -11.60 -10.87 -0.68
CA GLY A 141 -11.49 -10.75 0.77
C GLY A 141 -10.04 -10.48 1.22
N THR A 142 -9.91 -9.96 2.44
CA THR A 142 -8.60 -9.74 3.07
C THR A 142 -8.56 -10.51 4.39
N VAL A 143 -7.48 -11.27 4.59
CA VAL A 143 -7.23 -12.03 5.82
C VAL A 143 -6.08 -11.37 6.54
N TRP A 144 -6.37 -10.69 7.64
CA TRP A 144 -5.35 -10.17 8.56
C TRP A 144 -4.99 -11.28 9.54
N PHE A 145 -3.70 -11.55 9.72
CA PHE A 145 -3.23 -12.58 10.67
C PHE A 145 -2.28 -12.02 11.73
N LYS A 146 -1.71 -10.82 11.52
CA LYS A 146 -0.81 -10.18 12.48
C LYS A 146 -1.13 -8.71 12.62
N ARG A 147 -1.17 -8.23 13.86
CA ARG A 147 -1.27 -6.81 14.21
C ARG A 147 -0.03 -6.45 15.02
N ASP A 148 0.84 -5.65 14.42
CA ASP A 148 2.01 -5.09 15.09
C ASP A 148 1.66 -3.69 15.61
N ILE A 149 1.82 -3.46 16.91
CA ILE A 149 1.59 -2.17 17.53
C ILE A 149 2.96 -1.56 17.81
N GLN A 150 3.36 -0.64 16.93
CA GLN A 150 4.62 0.07 17.10
C GLN A 150 4.38 1.34 17.92
N VAL A 151 4.97 1.36 19.11
CA VAL A 151 4.94 2.53 20.00
C VAL A 151 6.12 3.41 19.65
N HIS A 152 5.87 4.51 18.95
CA HIS A 152 6.89 5.50 18.67
C HIS A 152 6.89 6.56 19.76
N THR A 153 8.06 6.78 20.35
CA THR A 153 8.28 7.89 21.27
C THR A 153 9.15 8.91 20.57
N THR A 154 8.65 10.14 20.42
CA THR A 154 9.46 11.28 20.02
C THR A 154 9.63 12.23 21.19
N THR A 155 10.84 12.74 21.36
CA THR A 155 11.14 13.78 22.36
C THR A 155 11.47 15.05 21.59
N ARG A 156 10.61 16.07 21.72
CA ARG A 156 10.85 17.36 21.09
C ARG A 156 11.56 18.27 22.09
N HIS A 157 12.81 18.62 21.79
CA HIS A 157 13.50 19.69 22.49
C HIS A 157 13.00 21.04 21.98
N THR A 158 12.61 21.91 22.91
CA THR A 158 12.26 23.30 22.60
C THR A 158 13.38 24.19 23.10
N ARG A 159 13.70 25.26 22.36
CA ARG A 159 14.89 26.10 22.61
C ARG A 159 14.89 26.77 23.98
N ASN A 160 13.73 26.95 24.62
CA ASN A 160 13.54 27.62 25.91
C ASN A 160 12.56 26.89 26.87
N GLY A 161 12.39 25.57 26.77
CA GLY A 161 11.42 24.85 27.59
C GLY A 161 11.79 23.40 27.87
N SER A 162 11.14 22.82 28.88
CA SER A 162 11.33 21.42 29.26
C SER A 162 11.01 20.49 28.08
N PRO A 163 11.81 19.44 27.84
CA PRO A 163 11.59 18.50 26.74
C PRO A 163 10.20 17.86 26.87
N ARG A 164 9.41 17.90 25.78
CA ARG A 164 8.08 17.31 25.75
C ARG A 164 8.15 15.96 25.04
N ARG A 165 7.85 14.90 25.77
CA ARG A 165 7.75 13.54 25.23
C ARG A 165 6.35 13.35 24.64
N GLN A 166 6.29 12.97 23.37
CA GLN A 166 5.06 12.56 22.70
C GLN A 166 5.18 11.10 22.31
N THR A 167 4.23 10.30 22.79
CA THR A 167 4.14 8.89 22.43
C THR A 167 2.93 8.71 21.54
N TYR A 168 3.13 8.14 20.36
CA TYR A 168 2.07 7.80 19.43
C TYR A 168 2.18 6.32 19.07
N MET A 169 1.02 5.67 18.98
CA MET A 169 0.92 4.26 18.64
C MET A 169 0.51 4.13 17.19
N SER A 170 1.25 3.35 16.42
CA SER A 170 0.89 2.97 15.05
C SER A 170 0.54 1.49 15.04
N ALA A 171 -0.70 1.17 14.66
CA ALA A 171 -1.12 -0.21 14.47
C ALA A 171 -0.94 -0.60 13.00
N ASN A 172 0.08 -1.41 12.71
CA ASN A 172 0.28 -1.98 11.40
C ASN A 172 -0.39 -3.36 11.31
N ARG A 173 -1.31 -3.52 10.36
CA ARG A 173 -1.98 -4.79 10.09
C ARG A 173 -1.28 -5.49 8.94
N ILE A 174 -0.97 -6.77 9.13
CA ILE A 174 -0.27 -7.61 8.17
C ILE A 174 -1.18 -8.80 7.85
N GLY A 175 -1.36 -9.06 6.57
CA GLY A 175 -2.34 -9.99 6.07
C GLY A 175 -2.23 -10.24 4.57
N PHE A 176 -2.96 -11.24 4.10
CA PHE A 176 -3.16 -11.51 2.69
C PHE A 176 -4.30 -10.65 2.18
N LYS A 177 -3.99 -9.68 1.32
CA LYS A 177 -4.94 -8.68 0.82
C LYS A 177 -5.53 -9.11 -0.51
N ARG A 178 -6.84 -8.90 -0.70
CA ARG A 178 -7.53 -9.08 -2.00
C ARG A 178 -7.34 -10.47 -2.62
N ILE A 179 -7.57 -11.50 -1.82
CA ILE A 179 -7.44 -12.90 -2.22
C ILE A 179 -8.81 -13.49 -2.52
N SER A 180 -8.87 -14.33 -3.55
CA SER A 180 -10.12 -14.98 -3.99
C SER A 180 -10.63 -16.00 -2.96
N ALA A 181 -9.70 -16.69 -2.29
CA ALA A 181 -9.96 -17.77 -1.34
C ALA A 181 -9.86 -17.33 0.13
N ALA A 182 -10.25 -16.09 0.46
CA ALA A 182 -10.09 -15.52 1.81
C ALA A 182 -10.63 -16.41 2.93
N ARG A 183 -11.85 -16.94 2.77
CA ARG A 183 -12.49 -17.81 3.76
C ARG A 183 -11.77 -19.14 3.93
N SER A 184 -11.31 -19.75 2.83
CA SER A 184 -10.55 -21.00 2.86
C SER A 184 -9.20 -20.82 3.57
N VAL A 185 -8.49 -19.73 3.27
CA VAL A 185 -7.20 -19.39 3.90
C VAL A 185 -7.38 -19.11 5.39
N TYR A 186 -8.41 -18.37 5.78
CA TYR A 186 -8.75 -18.15 7.18
C TYR A 186 -8.97 -19.48 7.91
N GLY A 187 -9.77 -20.39 7.34
CA GLY A 187 -10.00 -21.72 7.93
C GLY A 187 -8.72 -22.56 8.06
N MET A 188 -7.82 -22.49 7.06
CA MET A 188 -6.52 -23.15 7.14
C MET A 188 -5.68 -22.60 8.30
N ILE A 189 -5.62 -21.27 8.47
CA ILE A 189 -4.85 -20.64 9.55
C ILE A 189 -5.42 -21.02 10.92
N VAL A 190 -6.74 -20.97 11.10
CA VAL A 190 -7.40 -21.39 12.36
C VAL A 190 -7.05 -22.84 12.68
N ARG A 191 -7.10 -23.74 11.69
CA ARG A 191 -6.75 -25.14 11.89
C ARG A 191 -5.30 -25.32 12.32
N LEU A 192 -4.36 -24.61 11.68
CA LEU A 192 -2.94 -24.64 12.04
C LEU A 192 -2.66 -24.11 13.44
N MET A 193 -3.41 -23.09 13.88
CA MET A 193 -3.29 -22.56 15.25
C MET A 193 -3.78 -23.61 16.27
N ASN A 194 -4.92 -24.24 16.02
CA ASN A 194 -5.46 -25.28 16.91
C ASN A 194 -4.55 -26.51 17.01
N GLU A 195 -4.08 -27.04 15.87
CA GLU A 195 -3.17 -28.21 15.84
C GLU A 195 -1.86 -27.92 16.61
N ARG A 196 -1.40 -26.67 16.62
CA ARG A 196 -0.22 -26.28 17.38
C ARG A 196 -0.48 -26.26 18.88
N ASP A 197 -1.60 -25.70 19.33
CA ASP A 197 -1.92 -25.62 20.76
C ASP A 197 -2.06 -27.01 21.39
N GLU A 198 -2.54 -27.99 20.63
CA GLU A 198 -2.56 -29.40 21.02
C GLU A 198 -1.15 -29.96 21.23
N THR A 199 -0.22 -29.72 20.28
CA THR A 199 1.16 -30.21 20.39
C THR A 199 1.99 -29.58 21.51
N VAL A 200 1.64 -28.37 21.95
CA VAL A 200 2.33 -27.69 23.06
C VAL A 200 1.82 -28.16 24.42
N SER A 201 0.63 -28.78 24.47
CA SER A 201 -0.02 -29.22 25.71
C SER A 201 0.32 -30.67 26.11
N THR A 202 0.98 -31.43 25.23
CA THR A 202 1.54 -32.78 25.49
C THR A 202 3.02 -32.73 25.77
#